data_AF-A0A3D4JBD8-F1
#
_entry.id   AF-A0A3D4JBD8-F1
#
_cell.length_a   1.000
_cell.length_b   1.000
_cell.length_c   1.000
_cell.angle_alpha   90.00
_cell.angle_beta   90.00
_cell.angle_gamma   90.00
#
_symmetry.space_group_name_H-M   'P 1'
#
loop_
_entity.id
_entity.type
_entity.pdbx_description
1 polymer ?
#
loop_
_entity_poly.entity_id
_entity_poly.type
_entity_poly.pdbx_seq_one_letter_code
_entity_poly.pdbx_strand_id
1 'polypeptide(L)'
;MEVTRLENIPPPPGIINSIRAGFDSIASHVTAILLPLALNLFFWLGPRLRVNAFFDSFKGDMIRAWQNGGIAAEEIQRVMELYNTIFPTVNLFWLIRTLPIGISSLPLSRELSSTPLGDAITWQANGWIIFFGLFGLTFIGWIGGAIYFRSVAWVSVPSENGIISTFNAILQTILISIFCTILFMILSPVIFGVFAILAGQNIIITSLVILVMSFVSMWLIVPIFFLPHGVFVKKQNIFTSIGSSIHFTRYTLPNSSLFVLTIFLLAYGLNVLWSIPSETSWLTLLAIFGHSFVTTALLASSFIYYRDMTAWVQAVLEKLKPPVKQAQA
;
A
#
# COMPACT_ATOMS: atom_id res chain seq x y z
N MET A 1 -25.27 -27.13 -29.55
CA MET A 1 -23.79 -27.07 -29.43
C MET A 1 -23.30 -25.87 -28.60
N GLU A 2 -24.02 -24.73 -28.52
CA GLU A 2 -23.64 -23.63 -27.62
C GLU A 2 -23.90 -23.93 -26.14
N VAL A 3 -25.01 -24.59 -25.80
CA VAL A 3 -25.40 -24.92 -24.42
C VAL A 3 -24.34 -25.80 -23.72
N THR A 4 -23.76 -26.77 -24.42
CA THR A 4 -22.71 -27.66 -23.91
C THR A 4 -21.35 -26.97 -23.67
N ARG A 5 -21.11 -25.77 -24.21
CA ARG A 5 -19.86 -25.01 -23.96
C ARG A 5 -19.90 -24.24 -22.65
N LEU A 6 -21.08 -23.75 -22.25
CA LEU A 6 -21.26 -23.01 -21.00
C LEU A 6 -21.20 -23.94 -19.77
N GLU A 7 -21.60 -25.20 -19.94
CA GLU A 7 -21.65 -26.21 -18.88
C GLU A 7 -20.25 -26.66 -18.40
N ASN A 8 -19.19 -26.38 -19.16
CA ASN A 8 -17.81 -26.79 -18.87
C ASN A 8 -16.88 -25.64 -18.47
N ILE A 9 -17.40 -24.49 -18.04
CA ILE A 9 -16.56 -23.39 -17.55
C ILE A 9 -16.14 -23.70 -16.11
N PRO A 10 -14.82 -23.76 -15.79
CA PRO A 10 -14.39 -23.98 -14.41
C PRO A 10 -14.86 -22.83 -13.51
N PRO A 11 -15.15 -23.07 -12.21
CA PRO A 11 -15.50 -21.99 -11.30
C PRO A 11 -14.33 -21.01 -11.13
N PRO A 12 -14.60 -19.72 -10.84
CA PRO A 12 -13.55 -18.75 -10.56
C PRO A 12 -12.75 -19.17 -9.32
N PRO A 13 -11.45 -18.79 -9.24
CA PRO A 13 -10.63 -19.06 -8.08
C PRO A 13 -11.24 -18.53 -6.77
N GLY A 14 -11.21 -19.35 -5.73
CA GLY A 14 -11.75 -19.01 -4.42
C GLY A 14 -10.85 -18.05 -3.63
N ILE A 15 -11.46 -17.05 -2.98
CA ILE A 15 -10.77 -16.07 -2.11
C ILE A 15 -10.03 -16.78 -0.97
N ILE A 16 -10.73 -17.65 -0.23
CA ILE A 16 -10.17 -18.38 0.92
C ILE A 16 -9.01 -19.28 0.48
N ASN A 17 -9.16 -19.96 -0.66
CA ASN A 17 -8.10 -20.83 -1.19
C ASN A 17 -6.84 -20.03 -1.55
N SER A 18 -7.00 -18.84 -2.14
CA SER A 18 -5.88 -17.95 -2.46
C SER A 18 -5.20 -17.41 -1.19
N ILE A 19 -6.00 -17.08 -0.17
CA ILE A 19 -5.48 -16.66 1.14
C ILE A 19 -4.66 -17.79 1.76
N ARG A 20 -5.27 -18.97 1.92
CA ARG A 20 -4.61 -20.17 2.45
C ARG A 20 -3.31 -20.49 1.71
N ALA A 21 -3.33 -20.49 0.38
CA ALA A 21 -2.14 -20.77 -0.42
C ALA A 21 -1.03 -19.73 -0.20
N GLY A 22 -1.36 -18.46 0.02
CA GLY A 22 -0.37 -17.43 0.38
C GLY A 22 0.26 -17.68 1.75
N PHE A 23 -0.53 -18.08 2.75
CA PHE A 23 -0.01 -18.47 4.06
C PHE A 23 0.87 -19.72 3.98
N ASP A 24 0.45 -20.76 3.26
CA ASP A 24 1.23 -22.00 3.07
C ASP A 24 2.56 -21.72 2.33
N SER A 25 2.52 -20.82 1.35
CA SER A 25 3.70 -20.33 0.61
C SER A 25 4.72 -19.64 1.52
N ILE A 26 4.28 -18.71 2.36
CA ILE A 26 5.18 -18.00 3.28
C ILE A 26 5.63 -18.88 4.45
N ALA A 27 4.79 -19.79 4.94
CA ALA A 27 5.16 -20.75 5.98
C ALA A 27 6.27 -21.71 5.51
N SER A 28 6.25 -22.13 4.24
CA SER A 28 7.31 -22.95 3.64
C SER A 28 8.59 -22.17 3.31
N HIS A 29 8.52 -20.84 3.27
CA HIS A 29 9.63 -19.96 2.88
C HIS A 29 9.69 -18.71 3.77
N VAL A 30 9.87 -18.94 5.07
CA VAL A 30 9.83 -17.89 6.10
C VAL A 30 10.84 -16.76 5.84
N THR A 31 11.92 -17.02 5.10
CA THR A 31 12.92 -16.00 4.71
C THR A 31 12.32 -14.81 3.94
N ALA A 32 11.15 -14.98 3.31
CA ALA A 32 10.45 -13.88 2.63
C ALA A 32 10.02 -12.74 3.58
N ILE A 33 9.91 -13.00 4.89
CA ILE A 33 9.52 -12.00 5.90
C ILE A 33 10.69 -11.15 6.39
N LEU A 34 11.94 -11.48 6.02
CA LEU A 34 13.13 -10.84 6.60
C LEU A 34 13.16 -9.32 6.37
N LEU A 35 12.69 -8.86 5.21
CA LEU A 35 12.72 -7.44 4.87
C LEU A 35 11.70 -6.61 5.68
N PRO A 36 10.41 -7.00 5.76
CA PRO A 36 9.49 -6.33 6.68
C PRO A 36 9.92 -6.50 8.14
N LEU A 37 10.46 -7.66 8.54
CA LEU A 37 10.97 -7.85 9.90
C LEU A 37 12.08 -6.85 10.24
N ALA A 38 13.08 -6.73 9.36
CA ALA A 38 14.20 -5.80 9.54
C ALA A 38 13.74 -4.34 9.57
N LEU A 39 12.82 -3.94 8.68
CA LEU A 39 12.29 -2.58 8.67
C LEU A 39 11.50 -2.27 9.96
N ASN A 40 10.70 -3.21 10.44
CA ASN A 40 9.97 -3.05 11.69
C ASN A 40 10.90 -2.94 12.90
N LEU A 41 11.94 -3.78 12.97
CA LEU A 41 12.96 -3.68 14.01
C LEU A 41 13.69 -2.34 13.96
N PHE A 42 14.00 -1.85 12.75
CA PHE A 42 14.58 -0.53 12.56
C PHE A 42 13.65 0.60 13.02
N PHE A 43 12.34 0.53 12.71
CA PHE A 43 11.38 1.51 13.21
C PHE A 43 11.11 1.39 14.72
N TRP A 44 11.31 0.22 15.31
CA TRP A 44 11.07 0.02 16.74
C TRP A 44 12.28 0.45 17.58
N LEU A 45 13.48 -0.06 17.26
CA LEU A 45 14.70 0.12 18.06
C LEU A 45 15.67 1.14 17.47
N GLY A 46 15.50 1.53 16.21
CA GLY A 46 16.42 2.41 15.51
C GLY A 46 16.29 3.89 15.91
N PRO A 47 17.21 4.72 15.39
CA PRO A 47 17.24 6.15 15.69
C PRO A 47 16.02 6.89 15.13
N ARG A 48 15.73 8.06 15.71
CA ARG A 48 14.67 8.97 15.29
C ARG A 48 15.28 10.17 14.57
N LEU A 49 14.97 10.34 13.29
CA LEU A 49 15.36 11.54 12.55
C LEU A 49 14.22 12.57 12.67
N ARG A 50 14.32 13.41 13.70
CA ARG A 50 13.33 14.43 14.05
C ARG A 50 13.51 15.68 13.19
N VAL A 51 12.42 16.40 12.98
CA VAL A 51 12.40 17.65 12.19
C VAL A 51 11.96 18.86 13.01
N ASN A 52 11.62 18.67 14.29
CA ASN A 52 10.99 19.70 15.11
C ASN A 52 11.89 20.93 15.27
N ALA A 53 13.20 20.76 15.49
CA ALA A 53 14.12 21.89 15.64
C ALA A 53 14.14 22.80 14.40
N PHE A 54 14.03 22.22 13.20
CA PHE A 54 13.96 22.99 11.95
C PHE A 54 12.66 23.77 11.82
N PHE A 55 11.52 23.21 12.24
CA PHE A 55 10.26 23.95 12.17
C PHE A 55 10.12 24.98 13.30
N ASP A 56 10.64 24.67 14.49
CA ASP A 56 10.62 25.57 15.65
C ASP A 56 11.40 26.85 15.34
N SER A 57 12.45 26.81 14.50
CA SER A 57 13.21 28.00 14.11
C SER A 57 12.41 29.02 13.29
N PHE A 58 11.36 28.59 12.58
CA PHE A 58 10.50 29.49 11.79
C PHE A 58 9.16 29.80 12.46
N LYS A 59 8.87 29.16 13.60
CA LYS A 59 7.59 29.23 14.30
C LYS A 59 7.18 30.65 14.65
N GLY A 60 8.12 31.45 15.18
CA GLY A 60 7.87 32.84 15.58
C GLY A 60 7.52 33.74 14.38
N ASP A 61 8.24 33.58 13.27
CA ASP A 61 7.99 34.36 12.06
C ASP A 61 6.66 33.99 11.42
N MET A 62 6.30 32.71 11.44
CA MET A 62 5.01 32.22 10.95
C MET A 62 3.84 32.80 11.76
N ILE A 63 3.93 32.80 13.10
CA ILE A 63 2.91 33.40 13.98
C ILE A 63 2.76 34.90 13.67
N ARG A 64 3.87 35.64 13.54
CA ARG A 64 3.83 37.07 13.20
C ARG A 64 3.20 37.32 11.84
N ALA A 65 3.53 36.50 10.84
CA ALA A 65 2.94 36.59 9.50
C ALA A 65 1.42 36.39 9.54
N TRP A 66 0.92 35.42 10.32
CA TRP A 66 -0.52 35.18 10.49
C TRP A 66 -1.24 36.30 11.25
N GLN A 67 -0.63 36.83 12.31
CA GLN A 67 -1.16 38.00 13.02
C GLN A 67 -1.29 39.21 12.09
N ASN A 68 -0.25 39.49 11.29
CA ASN A 68 -0.26 40.56 10.31
C ASN A 68 -1.25 40.31 9.16
N GLY A 69 -1.53 39.04 8.84
CA GLY A 69 -2.54 38.61 7.86
C GLY A 69 -3.98 38.67 8.38
N GLY A 70 -4.21 39.11 9.62
CA GLY A 70 -5.54 39.26 10.22
C GLY A 70 -6.18 37.95 10.69
N ILE A 71 -5.40 36.88 10.87
CA ILE A 71 -5.92 35.63 11.44
C ILE A 71 -6.17 35.81 12.94
N ALA A 72 -7.34 35.38 13.41
CA ALA A 72 -7.74 35.49 14.81
C ALA A 72 -6.77 34.74 15.74
N ALA A 73 -6.51 35.30 16.92
CA ALA A 73 -5.56 34.73 17.86
C ALA A 73 -5.96 33.32 18.32
N GLU A 74 -7.26 33.08 18.47
CA GLU A 74 -7.83 31.78 18.85
C GLU A 74 -7.57 30.71 17.78
N GLU A 75 -7.61 31.10 16.51
CA GLU A 75 -7.35 30.19 15.39
C GLU A 75 -5.86 29.86 15.27
N ILE A 76 -5.00 30.86 15.44
CA ILE A 76 -3.54 30.65 15.54
C ILE A 76 -3.25 29.70 16.69
N GLN A 77 -3.83 29.90 17.87
CA GLN A 77 -3.62 29.03 19.02
C GLN A 77 -4.02 27.59 18.74
N ARG A 78 -5.19 27.36 18.12
CA ARG A 78 -5.65 26.02 17.73
C ARG A 78 -4.65 25.33 16.78
N VAL A 79 -4.13 26.06 15.80
CA VAL A 79 -3.10 25.53 14.88
C VAL A 79 -1.80 25.23 15.63
N MET A 80 -1.42 26.07 16.59
CA MET A 80 -0.21 25.87 17.40
C MET A 80 -0.31 24.68 18.35
N GLU A 81 -1.49 24.39 18.90
CA GLU A 81 -1.75 23.18 19.69
C GLU A 81 -1.58 21.92 18.83
N LEU A 82 -2.14 21.94 17.61
CA LEU A 82 -1.94 20.85 16.65
C LEU A 82 -0.47 20.69 16.26
N TYR A 83 0.23 21.80 16.02
CA TYR A 83 1.65 21.82 15.70
C TYR A 83 2.49 21.15 16.80
N ASN A 84 2.28 21.54 18.06
CA ASN A 84 3.00 20.99 19.21
C ASN A 84 2.66 19.51 19.48
N THR A 85 1.53 19.02 18.98
CA THR A 85 1.15 17.62 19.09
C THR A 85 1.76 16.78 17.97
N ILE A 86 1.76 17.28 16.73
CA ILE A 86 2.15 16.51 15.55
C ILE A 86 3.67 16.51 15.34
N PHE A 87 4.29 17.68 15.23
CA PHE A 87 5.67 17.80 14.75
C PHE A 87 6.71 17.09 15.62
N PRO A 88 6.61 17.10 16.97
CA PRO A 88 7.54 16.35 17.80
C PRO A 88 7.53 14.85 17.52
N THR A 89 6.41 14.32 17.04
CA THR A 89 6.20 12.89 16.79
C THR A 89 6.66 12.44 15.39
N VAL A 90 7.03 13.38 14.51
CA VAL A 90 7.46 13.07 13.14
C VAL A 90 8.88 12.48 13.14
N ASN A 91 9.01 11.28 12.57
CA ASN A 91 10.29 10.64 12.27
C ASN A 91 10.45 10.54 10.74
N LEU A 92 11.46 11.20 10.18
CA LEU A 92 11.69 11.27 8.74
C LEU A 92 11.98 9.89 8.13
N PHE A 93 12.55 8.95 8.90
CA PHE A 93 12.75 7.56 8.44
C PHE A 93 11.47 6.85 8.03
N TRP A 94 10.31 7.32 8.49
CA TRP A 94 9.02 6.76 8.07
C TRP A 94 8.78 6.87 6.57
N LEU A 95 9.46 7.79 5.87
CA LEU A 95 9.43 7.90 4.41
C LEU A 95 9.91 6.65 3.66
N ILE A 96 10.64 5.75 4.33
CA ILE A 96 11.01 4.44 3.75
C ILE A 96 9.76 3.57 3.51
N ARG A 97 8.66 3.81 4.25
CA ARG A 97 7.38 3.14 4.05
C ARG A 97 6.63 3.78 2.87
N THR A 98 6.76 3.18 1.70
CA THR A 98 6.18 3.70 0.45
C THR A 98 4.87 3.01 0.06
N LEU A 99 4.07 3.68 -0.77
CA LEU A 99 2.86 3.15 -1.40
C LEU A 99 2.90 3.45 -2.91
N PRO A 100 2.26 2.63 -3.77
CA PRO A 100 1.56 1.38 -3.46
C PRO A 100 2.49 0.18 -3.29
N ILE A 101 3.74 0.27 -3.79
CA ILE A 101 4.76 -0.77 -3.65
C ILE A 101 5.73 -0.31 -2.57
N GLY A 102 5.78 -1.05 -1.46
CA GLY A 102 6.64 -0.74 -0.32
C GLY A 102 6.76 -1.92 0.62
N ILE A 103 7.70 -1.84 1.55
CA ILE A 103 7.88 -2.86 2.59
C ILE A 103 6.77 -2.67 3.64
N SER A 104 6.07 -3.75 3.98
CA SER A 104 5.05 -3.73 5.03
C SER A 104 5.66 -3.43 6.39
N SER A 105 5.07 -2.48 7.12
CA SER A 105 5.52 -2.09 8.46
C SER A 105 4.34 -1.88 9.40
N LEU A 106 4.47 -2.34 10.63
CA LEU A 106 3.54 -2.13 11.71
C LEU A 106 3.44 -0.62 11.99
N PRO A 107 2.22 -0.06 12.09
CA PRO A 107 2.04 1.31 12.52
C PRO A 107 2.32 1.39 14.03
N LEU A 108 3.60 1.42 14.38
CA LEU A 108 4.04 1.83 15.71
C LEU A 108 3.61 3.28 15.92
N SER A 109 3.24 3.61 17.15
CA SER A 109 2.85 4.93 17.62
C SER A 109 3.89 5.98 17.22
N ARG A 110 3.49 7.25 17.14
CA ARG A 110 4.44 8.32 16.76
C ARG A 110 5.20 8.88 17.97
N GLU A 111 4.86 8.41 19.17
CA GLU A 111 5.32 8.94 20.45
C GLU A 111 6.60 8.29 20.97
N LEU A 112 7.27 7.41 20.19
CA LEU A 112 8.47 6.68 20.62
C LEU A 112 9.63 7.62 20.98
N SER A 113 9.62 8.05 22.23
CA SER A 113 10.78 8.56 22.94
C SER A 113 11.52 7.39 23.60
N SER A 114 10.79 6.35 24.01
CA SER A 114 11.31 5.18 24.72
C SER A 114 11.10 3.87 23.94
N THR A 115 12.03 2.95 24.14
CA THR A 115 12.07 1.58 23.63
C THR A 115 12.35 0.64 24.82
N PRO A 116 12.29 -0.69 24.67
CA PRO A 116 12.68 -1.60 25.75
C PRO A 116 14.16 -1.46 26.15
N LEU A 117 14.98 -0.82 25.31
CA LEU A 117 16.38 -0.52 25.56
C LEU A 117 16.61 0.84 26.24
N GLY A 118 15.53 1.56 26.58
CA GLY A 118 15.57 2.94 27.06
C GLY A 118 15.24 3.95 25.97
N ASP A 119 15.68 5.19 26.16
CA ASP A 119 15.35 6.28 25.23
C ASP A 119 15.99 6.06 23.86
N ALA A 120 15.21 6.28 22.80
CA ALA A 120 15.67 6.16 21.43
C ALA A 120 16.68 7.27 21.12
N ILE A 121 17.74 6.92 20.39
CA ILE A 121 18.70 7.92 19.89
C ILE A 121 17.96 8.87 18.95
N THR A 122 18.04 10.18 19.23
CA THR A 122 17.40 11.21 18.41
C THR A 122 18.44 12.02 17.64
N TRP A 123 18.21 12.18 16.34
CA TRP A 123 18.97 13.04 15.44
C TRP A 123 18.07 14.16 14.94
N GLN A 124 18.58 15.39 14.91
CA GLN A 124 17.85 16.53 14.39
C GLN A 124 18.22 16.78 12.94
N ALA A 125 17.23 16.75 12.06
CA ALA A 125 17.39 17.07 10.65
C ALA A 125 17.44 18.59 10.47
N ASN A 126 18.47 19.07 9.78
CA ASN A 126 18.50 20.43 9.26
C ASN A 126 17.74 20.51 7.91
N GLY A 127 17.59 21.73 7.36
CA GLY A 127 16.86 21.93 6.09
C GLY A 127 17.39 21.10 4.92
N TRP A 128 18.72 20.92 4.82
CA TRP A 128 19.33 20.09 3.78
C TRP A 128 19.00 18.61 3.94
N ILE A 129 19.09 18.09 5.17
CA ILE A 129 18.74 16.69 5.49
C ILE A 129 17.25 16.45 5.23
N ILE A 130 16.37 17.41 5.52
CA ILE A 130 14.95 17.30 5.21
C ILE A 130 14.74 17.24 3.70
N PHE A 131 15.33 18.18 2.96
CA PHE A 131 15.18 18.26 1.51
C PHE A 131 15.69 17.00 0.80
N PHE A 132 16.95 16.61 1.03
CA PHE A 132 17.52 15.42 0.41
C PHE A 132 16.94 14.12 1.00
N GLY A 133 16.60 14.10 2.29
CA GLY A 133 16.00 12.96 2.95
C GLY A 133 14.62 12.63 2.40
N LEU A 134 13.83 13.64 2.00
CA LEU A 134 12.50 13.43 1.42
C LEU A 134 12.57 12.57 0.15
N PHE A 135 13.48 12.88 -0.75
CA PHE A 135 13.67 12.12 -1.98
C PHE A 135 14.48 10.85 -1.75
N GLY A 136 15.57 10.93 -0.98
CA GLY A 136 16.48 9.81 -0.74
C GLY A 136 15.83 8.65 0.01
N LEU A 137 15.12 8.91 1.11
CA LEU A 137 14.47 7.87 1.91
C LEU A 137 13.29 7.24 1.16
N THR A 138 12.53 8.05 0.41
CA THR A 138 11.45 7.54 -0.46
C THR A 138 12.01 6.64 -1.55
N PHE A 139 13.12 7.03 -2.18
CA PHE A 139 13.79 6.22 -3.20
C PHE A 139 14.32 4.89 -2.64
N ILE A 140 14.92 4.92 -1.43
CA ILE A 140 15.31 3.71 -0.69
C ILE A 140 14.09 2.82 -0.44
N GLY A 141 12.97 3.42 -0.04
CA GLY A 141 11.70 2.72 0.15
C GLY A 141 11.21 2.02 -1.13
N TRP A 142 11.30 2.67 -2.28
CA TRP A 142 10.94 2.07 -3.58
C TRP A 142 11.87 0.91 -3.96
N ILE A 143 13.18 1.04 -3.75
CA ILE A 143 14.13 -0.06 -3.98
C ILE A 143 13.80 -1.24 -3.06
N GLY A 144 13.60 -0.97 -1.77
CA GLY A 144 13.21 -1.98 -0.79
C GLY A 144 11.90 -2.66 -1.15
N GLY A 145 10.88 -1.89 -1.53
CA GLY A 145 9.59 -2.38 -2.00
C GLY A 145 9.70 -3.27 -3.24
N ALA A 146 10.55 -2.89 -4.20
CA ALA A 146 10.80 -3.68 -5.40
C ALA A 146 11.42 -5.04 -5.07
N ILE A 147 12.43 -5.06 -4.19
CA ILE A 147 13.08 -6.30 -3.74
C ILE A 147 12.10 -7.16 -2.96
N TYR A 148 11.31 -6.55 -2.08
CA TYR A 148 10.27 -7.24 -1.30
C TYR A 148 9.24 -7.91 -2.19
N PHE A 149 8.59 -7.16 -3.09
CA PHE A 149 7.57 -7.67 -3.99
C PHE A 149 8.13 -8.74 -4.92
N ARG A 150 9.36 -8.56 -5.42
CA ARG A 150 10.05 -9.57 -6.23
C ARG A 150 10.27 -10.87 -5.46
N SER A 151 10.74 -10.79 -4.21
CA SER A 151 10.96 -11.96 -3.36
C SER A 151 9.67 -12.71 -3.09
N VAL A 152 8.60 -11.99 -2.74
CA VAL A 152 7.29 -12.60 -2.45
C VAL A 152 6.67 -13.20 -3.70
N ALA A 153 6.74 -12.51 -4.84
CA ALA A 153 6.26 -13.03 -6.12
C ALA A 153 6.98 -14.32 -6.52
N TRP A 154 8.30 -14.38 -6.33
CA TRP A 154 9.10 -15.58 -6.66
C TRP A 154 8.65 -16.82 -5.91
N VAL A 155 8.47 -16.68 -4.59
CA VAL A 155 8.08 -17.79 -3.72
C VAL A 155 6.62 -18.20 -3.96
N SER A 156 5.74 -17.22 -4.22
CA SER A 156 4.29 -17.46 -4.34
C SER A 156 3.86 -17.94 -5.72
N VAL A 157 4.56 -17.51 -6.77
CA VAL A 157 4.28 -17.85 -8.15
C VAL A 157 5.58 -18.23 -8.86
N PRO A 158 6.11 -19.45 -8.61
CA PRO A 158 7.24 -19.96 -9.37
C PRO A 158 6.88 -20.02 -10.85
N SER A 159 7.77 -19.50 -11.71
CA SER A 159 7.59 -19.49 -13.16
C SER A 159 8.77 -20.20 -13.81
N GLU A 160 8.48 -21.09 -14.76
CA GLU A 160 9.50 -21.77 -15.58
C GLU A 160 10.37 -20.78 -16.36
N ASN A 161 9.79 -19.66 -16.80
CA ASN A 161 10.49 -18.60 -17.51
C ASN A 161 11.33 -17.71 -16.59
N GLY A 162 11.47 -18.05 -15.29
CA GLY A 162 12.15 -17.26 -14.28
C GLY A 162 11.39 -16.01 -13.82
N ILE A 163 12.02 -15.19 -12.98
CA ILE A 163 11.42 -13.96 -12.39
C ILE A 163 11.84 -12.73 -13.21
N ILE A 164 11.15 -11.60 -13.03
CA ILE A 164 11.64 -10.29 -13.48
C ILE A 164 13.07 -10.02 -12.96
N SER A 165 13.92 -9.37 -13.77
CA SER A 165 15.26 -8.97 -13.34
C SER A 165 15.19 -7.91 -12.23
N THR A 166 16.17 -7.88 -11.33
CA THR A 166 16.18 -6.93 -10.21
C THR A 166 16.15 -5.48 -10.68
N PHE A 167 16.91 -5.15 -11.72
CA PHE A 167 16.92 -3.82 -12.31
C PHE A 167 15.53 -3.43 -12.84
N ASN A 168 14.88 -4.30 -13.62
CA ASN A 168 13.54 -4.02 -14.15
C ASN A 168 12.50 -3.94 -13.03
N ALA A 169 12.59 -4.77 -12.00
CA ALA A 169 11.72 -4.68 -10.84
C ALA A 169 11.81 -3.31 -10.15
N ILE A 170 13.02 -2.80 -9.94
CA ILE A 170 13.27 -1.48 -9.34
C ILE A 170 12.73 -0.38 -10.26
N LEU A 171 13.10 -0.39 -11.53
CA LEU A 171 12.66 0.61 -12.50
C LEU A 171 11.13 0.69 -12.60
N GLN A 172 10.47 -0.46 -12.76
CA GLN A 172 9.00 -0.49 -12.85
C GLN A 172 8.35 -0.08 -11.53
N THR A 173 8.92 -0.43 -10.38
CA THR A 173 8.42 0.02 -9.07
C THR A 173 8.47 1.54 -8.93
N ILE A 174 9.58 2.17 -9.35
CA ILE A 174 9.72 3.62 -9.35
C ILE A 174 8.68 4.26 -10.27
N LEU A 175 8.54 3.77 -11.51
CA LEU A 175 7.59 4.31 -12.48
C LEU A 175 6.14 4.17 -11.97
N ILE A 176 5.78 3.03 -11.39
CA ILE A 176 4.46 2.80 -10.81
C ILE A 176 4.21 3.76 -9.64
N SER A 177 5.19 3.91 -8.76
CA SER A 177 5.05 4.76 -7.59
C SER A 177 4.93 6.24 -7.97
N ILE A 178 5.70 6.70 -8.97
CA ILE A 178 5.54 8.05 -9.54
C ILE A 178 4.16 8.22 -10.17
N PHE A 179 3.71 7.27 -10.99
CA PHE A 179 2.39 7.30 -11.62
C PHE A 179 1.28 7.39 -10.56
N CYS A 180 1.30 6.53 -9.54
CA CYS A 180 0.32 6.54 -8.46
C CYS A 180 0.39 7.81 -7.60
N THR A 181 1.59 8.37 -7.38
CA THR A 181 1.76 9.64 -6.66
C THR A 181 1.14 10.80 -7.44
N ILE A 182 1.41 10.90 -8.75
CA ILE A 182 0.81 11.92 -9.62
C ILE A 182 -0.70 11.75 -9.66
N LEU A 183 -1.19 10.52 -9.82
CA LEU A 183 -2.63 10.22 -9.80
C LEU A 183 -3.27 10.68 -8.49
N PHE A 184 -2.67 10.35 -7.34
CA PHE A 184 -3.17 10.76 -6.03
C PHE A 184 -3.11 12.28 -5.82
N MET A 185 -2.06 12.94 -6.32
CA MET A 185 -1.93 14.40 -6.26
C MET A 185 -3.01 15.12 -7.10
N ILE A 186 -3.44 14.52 -8.21
CA ILE A 186 -4.53 15.06 -9.05
C ILE A 186 -5.91 14.75 -8.45
N LEU A 187 -6.13 13.52 -7.96
CA LEU A 187 -7.43 13.10 -7.45
C LEU A 187 -7.74 13.67 -6.05
N SER A 188 -6.73 13.83 -5.18
CA SER A 188 -6.99 14.24 -3.79
C SER A 188 -7.65 15.61 -3.67
N PRO A 189 -7.23 16.69 -4.38
CA PRO A 189 -7.90 17.99 -4.27
C PRO A 189 -9.35 17.95 -4.79
N VAL A 190 -9.62 17.12 -5.79
CA VAL A 190 -10.98 16.94 -6.32
C VAL A 190 -11.87 16.27 -5.28
N ILE A 191 -11.41 15.18 -4.67
CA ILE A 191 -12.15 14.45 -3.64
C ILE A 191 -12.35 15.32 -2.39
N PHE A 192 -11.29 15.98 -1.91
CA PHE A 192 -11.37 16.88 -0.76
C PHE A 192 -12.24 18.11 -1.05
N GLY A 193 -12.18 18.68 -2.25
CA GLY A 193 -13.01 19.81 -2.65
C GLY A 193 -14.50 19.44 -2.65
N VAL A 194 -14.85 18.29 -3.25
CA VAL A 194 -16.23 17.77 -3.21
C VAL A 194 -16.68 17.54 -1.77
N PHE A 195 -15.84 16.91 -0.94
CA PHE A 195 -16.16 16.68 0.47
C PHE A 195 -16.38 17.99 1.24
N ALA A 196 -15.50 18.98 1.07
CA ALA A 196 -15.59 20.27 1.75
C ALA A 196 -16.88 21.02 1.39
N ILE A 197 -17.29 21.01 0.12
CA ILE A 197 -18.53 21.64 -0.34
C ILE A 197 -19.75 20.94 0.30
N LEU A 198 -19.75 19.60 0.34
CA LEU A 198 -20.88 18.83 0.85
C LEU A 198 -21.01 18.90 2.38
N ALA A 199 -19.88 18.86 3.08
CA ALA A 199 -19.83 18.89 4.55
C ALA A 199 -20.46 20.16 5.13
N GLY A 200 -20.44 21.28 4.40
CA GLY A 200 -21.04 22.55 4.81
C GLY A 200 -22.57 22.63 4.63
N GLN A 201 -23.21 21.65 4.00
CA GLN A 201 -24.65 21.72 3.66
C GLN A 201 -25.51 20.88 4.62
N ASN A 202 -25.32 19.56 4.60
CA ASN A 202 -26.12 18.63 5.39
C ASN A 202 -25.34 17.33 5.64
N ILE A 203 -25.30 16.90 6.90
CA ILE A 203 -24.57 15.69 7.32
C ILE A 203 -25.11 14.40 6.69
N ILE A 204 -26.42 14.30 6.47
CA ILE A 204 -27.07 13.11 5.89
C ILE A 204 -26.69 12.98 4.41
N ILE A 205 -26.77 14.09 3.67
CA ILE A 205 -26.39 14.11 2.24
C ILE A 205 -24.89 13.80 2.10
N THR A 206 -24.05 14.40 2.96
CA THR A 206 -22.61 14.13 2.98
C THR A 206 -22.33 12.65 3.22
N SER A 207 -22.99 12.04 4.20
CA SER A 207 -22.83 10.62 4.52
C SER A 207 -23.27 9.71 3.37
N LEU A 208 -24.40 10.03 2.70
CA LEU A 208 -24.88 9.28 1.55
C LEU A 208 -23.90 9.37 0.36
N VAL A 209 -23.36 10.56 0.09
CA VAL A 209 -22.37 10.74 -0.98
C VAL A 209 -21.07 10.00 -0.67
N ILE A 210 -20.59 10.03 0.57
CA ILE A 210 -19.42 9.25 1.01
C ILE A 210 -19.66 7.75 0.80
N LEU A 211 -20.85 7.25 1.13
CA LEU A 211 -21.20 5.85 0.91
C LEU A 211 -21.12 5.48 -0.58
N VAL A 212 -21.74 6.28 -1.47
CA VAL A 212 -21.68 6.06 -2.93
C VAL A 212 -20.24 6.15 -3.44
N MET A 213 -19.48 7.16 -3.02
CA MET A 213 -18.07 7.32 -3.39
C MET A 213 -17.23 6.14 -2.91
N SER A 214 -17.54 5.55 -1.75
CA SER A 214 -16.87 4.35 -1.25
C SER A 214 -17.11 3.14 -2.15
N PHE A 215 -18.34 2.94 -2.65
CA PHE A 215 -18.62 1.89 -3.64
C PHE A 215 -17.91 2.14 -4.97
N VAL A 216 -17.95 3.37 -5.49
CA VAL A 216 -17.27 3.75 -6.74
C VAL A 216 -15.75 3.61 -6.60
N SER A 217 -15.19 3.88 -5.42
CA SER A 217 -13.75 3.77 -5.16
C SER A 217 -13.23 2.35 -5.38
N MET A 218 -14.05 1.31 -5.21
CA MET A 218 -13.64 -0.08 -5.48
C MET A 218 -13.24 -0.26 -6.96
N TRP A 219 -13.89 0.45 -7.88
CA TRP A 219 -13.56 0.41 -9.30
C TRP A 219 -12.18 1.05 -9.61
N LEU A 220 -11.72 1.96 -8.75
CA LEU A 220 -10.42 2.60 -8.83
C LEU A 220 -9.34 1.83 -8.05
N ILE A 221 -9.68 1.30 -6.87
CA ILE A 221 -8.76 0.61 -5.96
C ILE A 221 -8.28 -0.70 -6.56
N VAL A 222 -9.18 -1.53 -7.10
CA VAL A 222 -8.83 -2.85 -7.64
C VAL A 222 -7.78 -2.79 -8.77
N PRO A 223 -7.91 -1.95 -9.82
CA PRO A 223 -6.91 -1.89 -10.87
C PRO A 223 -5.57 -1.31 -10.39
N ILE A 224 -5.57 -0.38 -9.41
CA ILE A 224 -4.34 0.12 -8.79
C ILE A 224 -3.68 -0.98 -7.95
N PHE A 225 -4.47 -1.71 -7.17
CA PHE A 225 -4.00 -2.81 -6.32
C PHE A 225 -3.32 -3.91 -7.14
N PHE A 226 -3.88 -4.29 -8.29
CA PHE A 226 -3.33 -5.32 -9.17
C PHE A 226 -2.31 -4.82 -10.21
N LEU A 227 -2.02 -3.51 -10.23
CA LEU A 227 -1.06 -2.92 -11.16
C LEU A 227 0.37 -3.48 -10.97
N PRO A 228 0.90 -3.61 -9.74
CA PRO A 228 2.21 -4.23 -9.54
C PRO A 228 2.24 -5.70 -9.97
N HIS A 229 1.13 -6.43 -9.81
CA HIS A 229 1.06 -7.87 -10.05
C HIS A 229 1.32 -8.23 -11.52
N GLY A 230 0.85 -7.42 -12.46
CA GLY A 230 1.17 -7.61 -13.89
C GLY A 230 2.67 -7.49 -14.18
N VAL A 231 3.37 -6.59 -13.49
CA VAL A 231 4.82 -6.42 -13.62
C VAL A 231 5.57 -7.61 -13.02
N PHE A 232 5.27 -8.00 -11.79
CA PHE A 232 6.04 -9.03 -11.09
C PHE A 232 5.72 -10.45 -11.56
N VAL A 233 4.47 -10.74 -11.94
CA VAL A 233 4.04 -12.08 -12.38
C VAL A 233 4.21 -12.26 -13.89
N LYS A 234 3.80 -11.26 -14.69
CA LYS A 234 3.79 -11.37 -16.16
C LYS A 234 4.94 -10.61 -16.84
N LYS A 235 5.83 -9.99 -16.07
CA LYS A 235 6.99 -9.23 -16.58
C LYS A 235 6.59 -8.10 -17.54
N GLN A 236 5.41 -7.54 -17.33
CA GLN A 236 4.88 -6.44 -18.13
C GLN A 236 5.61 -5.13 -17.78
N ASN A 237 5.67 -4.20 -18.73
CA ASN A 237 5.97 -2.80 -18.43
C ASN A 237 4.73 -2.11 -17.83
N ILE A 238 4.92 -0.92 -17.23
CA ILE A 238 3.86 -0.15 -16.58
C ILE A 238 2.63 0.08 -17.47
N PHE A 239 2.80 0.46 -18.73
CA PHE A 239 1.67 0.78 -19.63
C PHE A 239 0.84 -0.47 -19.93
N THR A 240 1.50 -1.59 -20.22
CA THR A 240 0.83 -2.88 -20.41
C THR A 240 0.17 -3.35 -19.11
N SER A 241 0.79 -3.09 -17.95
CA SER A 241 0.24 -3.47 -16.65
C SER A 241 -1.01 -2.67 -16.27
N ILE A 242 -1.05 -1.37 -16.58
CA ILE A 242 -2.25 -0.52 -16.40
C ILE A 242 -3.41 -1.07 -17.24
N GLY A 243 -3.18 -1.30 -18.53
CA GLY A 243 -4.22 -1.88 -19.40
C GLY A 243 -4.68 -3.25 -18.92
N SER A 244 -3.73 -4.09 -18.50
CA SER A 244 -4.01 -5.43 -17.98
C SER A 244 -4.78 -5.41 -16.66
N SER A 245 -4.50 -4.48 -15.75
CA SER A 245 -5.19 -4.39 -14.46
C SER A 245 -6.62 -3.86 -14.61
N ILE A 246 -6.85 -2.89 -15.52
CA ILE A 246 -8.19 -2.41 -15.88
C ILE A 246 -8.99 -3.54 -16.55
N HIS A 247 -8.41 -4.23 -17.53
CA HIS A 247 -9.04 -5.38 -18.19
C HIS A 247 -9.37 -6.46 -17.16
N PHE A 248 -8.41 -6.86 -16.32
CA PHE A 248 -8.61 -7.81 -15.24
C PHE A 248 -9.79 -7.41 -14.35
N THR A 249 -9.85 -6.15 -13.92
CA THR A 249 -10.91 -5.65 -13.04
C THR A 249 -12.27 -5.79 -13.72
N ARG A 250 -12.40 -5.36 -14.98
CA ARG A 250 -13.65 -5.42 -15.74
C ARG A 250 -14.27 -6.82 -15.81
N TYR A 251 -13.46 -7.88 -15.92
CA TYR A 251 -13.94 -9.26 -16.05
C TYR A 251 -14.04 -10.03 -14.73
N THR A 252 -13.58 -9.47 -13.62
CA THR A 252 -13.48 -10.20 -12.34
C THR A 252 -14.31 -9.57 -11.23
N LEU A 253 -14.89 -8.40 -11.45
CA LEU A 253 -15.84 -7.79 -10.52
C LEU A 253 -17.14 -8.62 -10.44
N PRO A 254 -17.73 -8.77 -9.24
CA PRO A 254 -17.33 -8.19 -7.96
C PRO A 254 -16.29 -9.01 -7.16
N ASN A 255 -15.92 -10.20 -7.62
CA ASN A 255 -15.06 -11.14 -6.87
C ASN A 255 -13.69 -10.54 -6.52
N SER A 256 -13.04 -9.84 -7.45
CA SER A 256 -11.78 -9.14 -7.18
C SER A 256 -11.90 -8.02 -6.16
N SER A 257 -13.02 -7.28 -6.13
CA SER A 257 -13.30 -6.31 -5.06
C SER A 257 -13.45 -6.98 -3.70
N LEU A 258 -14.19 -8.09 -3.62
CA LEU A 258 -14.35 -8.83 -2.36
C LEU A 258 -13.01 -9.40 -1.87
N PHE A 259 -12.17 -9.89 -2.78
CA PHE A 259 -10.82 -10.33 -2.44
C PHE A 259 -10.00 -9.18 -1.85
N VAL A 260 -9.92 -8.05 -2.56
CA VAL A 260 -9.16 -6.87 -2.13
C VAL A 260 -9.68 -6.32 -0.80
N LEU A 261 -11.00 -6.23 -0.63
CA LEU A 261 -11.64 -5.86 0.63
C LEU A 261 -11.25 -6.81 1.76
N THR A 262 -11.26 -8.12 1.51
CA THR A 262 -10.86 -9.14 2.49
C THR A 262 -9.41 -8.97 2.91
N ILE A 263 -8.50 -8.76 1.95
CA ILE A 263 -7.07 -8.49 2.23
C ILE A 263 -6.93 -7.23 3.09
N PHE A 264 -7.62 -6.13 2.74
CA PHE A 264 -7.57 -4.90 3.52
C PHE A 264 -8.15 -5.05 4.92
N LEU A 265 -9.28 -5.75 5.07
CA LEU A 265 -9.92 -5.98 6.36
C LEU A 265 -9.03 -6.84 7.27
N LEU A 266 -8.43 -7.90 6.72
CA LEU A 266 -7.47 -8.74 7.46
C LEU A 266 -6.22 -7.96 7.84
N ALA A 267 -5.63 -7.22 6.91
CA ALA A 267 -4.44 -6.41 7.18
C ALA A 267 -4.72 -5.36 8.26
N TYR A 268 -5.83 -4.63 8.16
CA TYR A 268 -6.22 -3.63 9.14
C TYR A 268 -6.57 -4.24 10.50
N GLY A 269 -7.42 -5.26 10.53
CA GLY A 269 -7.86 -5.91 11.76
C GLY A 269 -6.70 -6.56 12.51
N LEU A 270 -5.77 -7.20 11.80
CA LEU A 270 -4.58 -7.77 12.43
C LEU A 270 -3.57 -6.69 12.85
N ASN A 271 -3.48 -5.55 12.15
CA ASN A 271 -2.67 -4.44 12.64
C ASN A 271 -3.17 -3.90 13.99
N VAL A 272 -4.49 -3.81 14.19
CA VAL A 272 -5.06 -3.43 15.50
C VAL A 272 -4.58 -4.39 16.58
N LEU A 273 -4.64 -5.70 16.32
CA LEU A 273 -4.17 -6.73 17.25
C LEU A 273 -2.66 -6.61 17.55
N TRP A 274 -1.84 -6.47 16.50
CA TRP A 274 -0.39 -6.40 16.62
C TRP A 274 0.11 -5.08 17.21
N SER A 275 -0.71 -4.03 17.23
CA SER A 275 -0.39 -2.76 17.89
C SER A 275 -0.79 -2.71 19.37
N ILE A 276 -1.38 -3.77 19.94
CA ILE A 276 -1.75 -3.82 21.36
C ILE A 276 -0.53 -3.79 22.31
N PRO A 277 0.56 -4.54 22.06
CA PRO A 277 1.71 -4.53 22.96
C PRO A 277 2.34 -3.14 23.08
N SER A 278 2.59 -2.70 24.31
CA SER A 278 3.34 -1.46 24.57
C SER A 278 4.71 -1.51 23.93
N GLU A 279 5.14 -0.42 23.32
CA GLU A 279 6.39 -0.33 22.56
C GLU A 279 7.65 -0.43 23.43
N THR A 280 7.50 -0.27 24.74
CA THR A 280 8.57 -0.52 25.72
C THR A 280 8.67 -1.99 26.13
N SER A 281 7.72 -2.83 25.69
CA SER A 281 7.66 -4.25 26.02
C SER A 281 8.31 -5.12 24.94
N TRP A 282 9.02 -6.16 25.36
CA TRP A 282 9.51 -7.20 24.47
C TRP A 282 8.40 -7.99 23.76
N LEU A 283 7.15 -7.90 24.23
CA LEU A 283 6.00 -8.46 23.53
C LEU A 283 5.81 -7.83 22.14
N THR A 284 6.28 -6.60 21.92
CA THR A 284 6.29 -5.96 20.60
C THR A 284 7.16 -6.71 19.59
N LEU A 285 8.19 -7.45 20.02
CA LEU A 285 8.98 -8.30 19.11
C LEU A 285 8.11 -9.40 18.49
N LEU A 286 7.25 -10.04 19.29
CA LEU A 286 6.30 -11.04 18.81
C LEU A 286 5.29 -10.42 17.84
N ALA A 287 4.81 -9.20 18.15
CA ALA A 287 3.92 -8.48 17.25
C ALA A 287 4.57 -8.10 15.93
N ILE A 288 5.83 -7.66 15.95
CA ILE A 288 6.61 -7.36 14.75
C ILE A 288 6.77 -8.61 13.88
N PHE A 289 7.08 -9.76 14.48
CA PHE A 289 7.16 -11.03 13.77
C PHE A 289 5.81 -11.43 13.16
N GLY A 290 4.74 -11.41 13.97
CA GLY A 290 3.38 -11.76 13.53
C GLY A 290 2.87 -10.87 12.41
N HIS A 291 3.07 -9.55 12.52
CA HIS A 291 2.74 -8.58 11.48
C HIS A 291 3.53 -8.84 10.18
N SER A 292 4.84 -9.04 10.29
CA SER A 292 5.70 -9.30 9.13
C SER A 292 5.27 -10.57 8.40
N PHE A 293 4.95 -11.64 9.13
CA PHE A 293 4.44 -12.88 8.56
C PHE A 293 3.08 -12.69 7.87
N VAL A 294 2.09 -12.13 8.57
CA VAL A 294 0.73 -11.94 8.06
C VAL A 294 0.71 -11.08 6.81
N THR A 295 1.39 -9.92 6.84
CA THR A 295 1.37 -9.00 5.70
C THR A 295 2.10 -9.57 4.48
N THR A 296 3.18 -10.32 4.69
CA THR A 296 3.86 -11.06 3.61
C THR A 296 2.95 -12.16 3.05
N ALA A 297 2.24 -12.90 3.91
CA ALA A 297 1.29 -13.93 3.48
C ALA A 297 0.12 -13.35 2.67
N LEU A 298 -0.46 -12.23 3.11
CA LEU A 298 -1.52 -11.54 2.36
C LEU A 298 -1.03 -11.00 1.00
N LEU A 299 0.21 -10.51 0.94
CA LEU A 299 0.84 -10.12 -0.33
C LEU A 299 1.03 -11.35 -1.24
N ALA A 300 1.52 -12.47 -0.71
CA ALA A 300 1.63 -13.74 -1.44
C ALA A 300 0.27 -14.20 -1.99
N SER A 301 -0.78 -14.15 -1.17
CA SER A 301 -2.16 -14.48 -1.57
C SER A 301 -2.62 -13.64 -2.75
N SER A 302 -2.26 -12.35 -2.78
CA SER A 302 -2.63 -11.45 -3.88
C SER A 302 -1.94 -11.81 -5.21
N PHE A 303 -0.69 -12.28 -5.16
CA PHE A 303 0.01 -12.80 -6.35
C PHE A 303 -0.61 -14.08 -6.87
N ILE A 304 -0.92 -15.02 -5.97
CA ILE A 304 -1.58 -16.29 -6.32
C ILE A 304 -2.96 -16.02 -6.91
N TYR A 305 -3.77 -15.19 -6.26
CA TYR A 305 -5.09 -14.79 -6.77
C TYR A 305 -5.01 -14.15 -8.15
N TYR A 306 -4.07 -13.20 -8.36
CA TYR A 306 -3.91 -12.54 -9.66
C TYR A 306 -3.53 -13.52 -10.78
N ARG A 307 -2.62 -14.47 -10.50
CA ARG A 307 -2.23 -15.52 -11.45
C ARG A 307 -3.43 -16.39 -11.82
N ASP A 308 -4.08 -16.97 -10.82
CA ASP A 308 -5.16 -17.95 -11.03
C ASP A 308 -6.36 -17.30 -11.70
N MET A 309 -6.72 -16.09 -11.27
CA MET A 309 -7.86 -15.37 -11.82
C MET A 309 -7.58 -14.89 -13.26
N THR A 310 -6.33 -14.50 -13.58
CA THR A 310 -5.97 -14.23 -14.98
C THR A 310 -6.15 -15.49 -15.83
N ALA A 311 -5.61 -16.63 -15.41
CA ALA A 311 -5.69 -17.87 -16.16
C ALA A 311 -7.15 -18.29 -16.38
N TRP A 312 -7.99 -18.11 -15.35
CA TRP A 312 -9.42 -18.33 -15.45
C TRP A 312 -10.09 -17.41 -16.49
N VAL A 313 -9.84 -16.08 -16.44
CA VAL A 313 -10.40 -15.14 -17.43
C VAL A 313 -9.98 -15.52 -18.85
N GLN A 314 -8.72 -15.91 -19.06
CA GLN A 314 -8.24 -16.34 -20.38
C GLN A 314 -8.98 -17.59 -20.88
N ALA A 315 -9.11 -18.61 -20.04
CA ALA A 315 -9.82 -19.84 -20.38
C ALA A 315 -11.32 -19.59 -20.69
N VAL A 316 -11.96 -18.71 -19.94
CA VAL A 316 -13.36 -18.29 -20.18
C VAL A 316 -13.47 -17.60 -21.54
N LEU A 317 -12.62 -16.60 -21.81
CA LEU A 317 -12.67 -15.83 -23.05
C LEU A 317 -12.37 -16.71 -24.28
N GLU A 318 -11.46 -17.68 -24.18
CA GLU A 318 -11.17 -18.61 -25.27
C GLU A 318 -12.38 -19.51 -25.60
N LYS A 319 -13.10 -20.00 -24.59
CA LYS A 319 -14.31 -20.81 -24.80
C LYS A 319 -15.48 -20.02 -25.41
N LEU A 320 -15.53 -18.71 -25.13
CA LEU A 320 -16.54 -17.80 -25.67
C LEU A 320 -16.23 -17.32 -27.09
N LYS A 321 -15.02 -17.53 -27.63
CA LYS A 321 -14.71 -17.19 -29.03
C LYS A 321 -15.52 -18.10 -29.98
N PRO A 322 -16.20 -17.54 -30.99
CA PRO A 322 -16.86 -18.34 -32.02
C PRO A 322 -15.81 -19.18 -32.78
N PRO A 323 -16.15 -20.41 -33.23
CA PRO A 323 -15.20 -21.21 -34.01
C PRO A 323 -14.79 -20.44 -35.26
N VAL A 324 -13.48 -20.30 -35.46
CA VAL A 324 -12.94 -19.79 -36.73
C VAL A 324 -13.44 -20.75 -37.80
N LYS A 325 -14.32 -20.28 -38.70
CA LYS A 325 -14.66 -21.01 -39.92
C LYS A 325 -13.35 -21.18 -40.68
N GLN A 326 -12.74 -22.37 -40.60
CA GLN A 326 -11.73 -22.76 -41.58
C GLN A 326 -12.44 -22.70 -42.93
N ALA A 327 -12.08 -21.70 -43.75
CA ALA A 327 -12.49 -21.66 -45.14
C ALA A 327 -11.93 -22.94 -45.77
N GLN A 328 -12.82 -23.90 -46.04
CA GLN A 328 -12.51 -25.03 -46.90
C GLN A 328 -12.21 -24.45 -48.27
N ALA A 329 -10.95 -24.60 -48.68
CA ALA A 329 -10.50 -24.32 -50.04
C ALA A 329 -10.99 -25.41 -51.00
#